data_AF-A0A969D4P7-F1
#
_entry.id   AF-A0A969D4P7-F1
#
_cell.length_a   1.000
_cell.length_b   1.000
_cell.length_c   1.000
_cell.angle_alpha   90.00
_cell.angle_beta   90.00
_cell.angle_gamma   90.00
#
_symmetry.space_group_name_H-M   'P 1'
#
loop_
_entity.id
_entity.type
_entity.pdbx_description
1 polymer ?
#
loop_
_entity_poly.entity_id
_entity_poly.type
_entity_poly.pdbx_seq_one_letter_code
_entity_poly.pdbx_strand_id
1 'polypeptide(L)'
;MGRFRKLFRREPTRQELYLQLARGLNIERGYQSWIETWEEYGPTRTSAASVPLTVLLAGSESDDGYWGRAAREQGFHIVITSEFSTRWGFKECLPDTLKIARDYIAVLRPSDRLGKTALQRLSAAVAAAPDAPVIFGDEDQIDANGRRYAPWFKPDFGDDLFLCQNGFGRAVFFKKTALQGLTLPSAAGSDEGIYAAALEATIASGHDPLHCPGILVHVGGDPAVSPRARVLHLAGSTRRQLVEGFVARRASLVGAKVEGPDPHGFLRLRHPLPDPPPLVSIVIPTRDRKDLLEACIDSLDRATSYRNKEVIVLDNDSEEPATKAYFAALAQRPDVRIVSAPGPFNYPRLINLGASHARGEFLMTLNNDIEAFEPDWLNELVSQASRPEVGLVGCLLLYPDRSVQHAGVIVGLSGVAGHMYADAAPDDPGYAGRIHVTQDLSAVTGACQLMRRALFERLGGLERAALGGRLQRHRFLPAGARSGPAHHLHAARAAAASPLGKPRFGHQDGAPRQLHVGARIHARALGARHVRRPVLQSQPVTVGQARAPGNCAAPSHLQEGLDQAAHP
;
A
#
# COMPACT_ATOMS: atom_id res chain seq x y z
N MET A 1 16.63 0.91 25.23
CA MET A 1 17.46 1.29 24.05
C MET A 1 18.14 0.11 23.32
N GLY A 2 18.73 -0.90 23.98
CA GLY A 2 19.57 -1.91 23.30
C GLY A 2 18.89 -2.85 22.28
N ARG A 3 17.58 -3.13 22.41
CA ARG A 3 16.84 -4.02 21.49
C ARG A 3 16.64 -3.41 20.11
N PHE A 4 16.35 -2.11 20.02
CA PHE A 4 16.11 -1.38 18.77
C PHE A 4 17.39 -0.96 18.05
N ARG A 5 18.47 -0.62 18.78
CA ARG A 5 19.76 -0.26 18.15
C ARG A 5 20.35 -1.36 17.27
N LYS A 6 20.10 -2.65 17.58
CA LYS A 6 20.51 -3.77 16.71
C LYS A 6 19.72 -3.84 15.39
N LEU A 7 18.51 -3.28 15.33
CA LEU A 7 17.62 -3.30 14.16
C LEU A 7 17.94 -2.18 13.15
N PHE A 8 18.39 -1.01 13.62
CA PHE A 8 18.64 0.16 12.78
C PHE A 8 20.07 0.23 12.21
N ARG A 9 20.69 -0.92 11.89
CA ARG A 9 21.96 -0.93 11.12
C ARG A 9 21.81 -0.35 9.70
N ARG A 10 20.57 -0.29 9.21
CA ARG A 10 20.12 0.42 7.99
C ARG A 10 18.71 0.95 8.22
N GLU A 11 18.27 1.90 7.40
CA GLU A 11 16.86 2.32 7.37
C GLU A 11 15.99 1.09 7.02
N PRO A 12 15.06 0.67 7.90
CA PRO A 12 14.21 -0.47 7.63
C PRO A 12 13.13 -0.06 6.64
N THR A 13 12.76 -1.01 5.80
CA THR A 13 11.69 -0.85 4.82
C THR A 13 10.34 -0.68 5.51
N ARG A 14 9.38 -0.06 4.82
CA ARG A 14 8.00 0.08 5.28
C ARG A 14 7.37 -1.27 5.68
N GLN A 15 7.70 -2.33 4.95
CA GLN A 15 7.28 -3.70 5.28
C GLN A 15 7.91 -4.20 6.58
N GLU A 16 9.18 -3.91 6.85
CA GLU A 16 9.86 -4.24 8.11
C GLU A 16 9.27 -3.49 9.30
N LEU A 17 8.82 -2.25 9.11
CA LEU A 17 8.09 -1.51 10.14
C LEU A 17 6.74 -2.14 10.42
N TYR A 18 5.92 -2.34 9.38
CA TYR A 18 4.61 -2.97 9.50
C TYR A 18 4.67 -4.39 10.07
N LEU A 19 5.69 -5.15 9.70
CA LEU A 19 6.02 -6.48 10.20
C LEU A 19 6.12 -6.55 11.72
N GLN A 20 6.78 -5.56 12.30
CA GLN A 20 6.97 -5.50 13.73
C GLN A 20 5.66 -5.12 14.42
N LEU A 21 4.87 -4.20 13.82
CA LEU A 21 3.51 -3.89 14.29
C LEU A 21 2.65 -5.16 14.37
N ALA A 22 2.72 -6.03 13.35
CA ALA A 22 1.96 -7.27 13.28
C ALA A 22 2.49 -8.41 14.17
N ARG A 23 3.76 -8.34 14.63
CA ARG A 23 4.45 -9.40 15.40
C ARG A 23 4.60 -9.11 16.89
N GLY A 24 3.82 -8.18 17.43
CA GLY A 24 3.82 -7.91 18.87
C GLY A 24 4.83 -6.86 19.33
N LEU A 25 5.30 -5.98 18.44
CA LEU A 25 5.57 -4.62 18.88
C LEU A 25 4.20 -4.06 19.28
N ASN A 26 3.84 -4.20 20.56
CA ASN A 26 2.67 -3.54 21.11
C ASN A 26 2.96 -2.04 20.96
N ILE A 27 2.46 -1.45 19.88
CA ILE A 27 2.67 -0.04 19.51
C ILE A 27 2.39 0.81 20.73
N GLU A 28 1.34 0.51 21.49
CA GLU A 28 0.96 1.29 22.66
C GLU A 28 2.00 1.23 23.80
N ARG A 29 2.78 0.14 23.93
CA ARG A 29 3.83 0.00 24.95
C ARG A 29 5.24 0.36 24.48
N GLY A 30 5.56 0.10 23.21
CA GLY A 30 6.93 0.19 22.68
C GLY A 30 7.19 1.38 21.76
N TYR A 31 6.14 2.05 21.28
CA TYR A 31 6.26 3.06 20.23
C TYR A 31 7.19 4.19 20.60
N GLN A 32 7.05 4.78 21.80
CA GLN A 32 7.92 5.88 22.26
C GLN A 32 9.41 5.56 22.06
N SER A 33 9.86 4.40 22.57
CA SER A 33 11.27 3.99 22.44
C SER A 33 11.68 3.68 20.99
N TRP A 34 10.74 3.21 20.17
CA TRP A 34 10.97 2.95 18.76
C TRP A 34 11.15 4.26 17.98
N ILE A 35 10.27 5.24 18.17
CA ILE A 35 10.33 6.52 17.43
C ILE A 35 11.52 7.37 17.88
N GLU A 36 11.89 7.34 19.17
CA GLU A 36 13.13 7.96 19.66
C GLU A 36 14.36 7.37 18.95
N THR A 37 14.41 6.04 18.84
CA THR A 37 15.52 5.37 18.15
C THR A 37 15.47 5.67 16.64
N TRP A 38 14.28 5.68 16.02
CA TRP A 38 14.12 6.00 14.60
C TRP A 38 14.69 7.38 14.26
N GLU A 39 14.36 8.40 15.06
CA GLU A 39 14.83 9.75 14.84
C GLU A 39 16.33 9.93 15.11
N GLU A 40 16.92 9.13 16.01
CA GLU A 40 18.38 9.08 16.21
C GLU A 40 19.12 8.44 15.01
N TYR A 41 18.49 7.50 14.32
CA TYR A 41 19.06 6.74 13.19
C TYR A 41 18.62 7.22 11.81
N GLY A 42 17.77 8.25 11.73
CA GLY A 42 17.33 8.83 10.47
C GLY A 42 18.51 9.23 9.58
N PRO A 43 18.29 9.42 8.26
CA PRO A 43 19.34 9.57 7.26
C PRO A 43 20.44 10.50 7.78
N THR A 44 21.63 9.93 7.95
CA THR A 44 22.80 10.58 8.53
C THR A 44 23.14 11.83 7.73
N ARG A 45 22.64 13.01 8.14
CA ARG A 45 23.03 14.37 7.73
C ARG A 45 23.82 14.50 6.41
N THR A 46 23.37 13.88 5.32
CA THR A 46 24.04 14.00 4.03
C THR A 46 23.47 15.22 3.35
N SER A 47 24.23 16.32 3.49
CA SER A 47 24.34 17.57 2.70
C SER A 47 23.25 17.97 1.68
N ALA A 48 21.99 17.60 1.86
CA ALA A 48 20.92 18.07 1.01
C ALA A 48 20.63 19.54 1.36
N ALA A 49 20.43 20.37 0.34
CA ALA A 49 20.20 21.80 0.52
C ALA A 49 19.00 22.06 1.46
N SER A 50 19.10 23.08 2.32
CA SER A 50 17.99 23.46 3.20
C SER A 50 16.73 23.73 2.36
N VAL A 51 15.60 23.14 2.74
CA VAL A 51 14.30 23.42 2.11
C VAL A 51 13.76 24.70 2.73
N PRO A 52 13.51 25.77 1.96
CA PRO A 52 12.91 26.99 2.48
C PRO A 52 11.44 26.73 2.85
N LEU A 53 11.21 26.27 4.08
CA LEU A 53 9.90 25.97 4.62
C LEU A 53 9.33 27.16 5.40
N THR A 54 8.06 27.46 5.15
CA THR A 54 7.22 28.33 5.95
C THR A 54 6.16 27.49 6.67
N VAL A 55 6.13 27.55 8.00
CA VAL A 55 5.09 26.94 8.82
C VAL A 55 4.08 28.01 9.24
N LEU A 56 2.83 27.82 8.83
CA LEU A 56 1.68 28.62 9.27
C LEU A 56 1.08 27.96 10.52
N LEU A 57 1.10 28.66 11.66
CA LEU A 57 0.49 28.18 12.90
C LEU A 57 -0.97 28.59 13.00
N ALA A 58 -1.83 27.57 12.95
CA ALA A 58 -3.28 27.62 13.08
C ALA A 58 -3.72 27.41 14.54
N GLY A 59 -3.55 28.43 15.40
CA GLY A 59 -3.99 28.41 16.79
C GLY A 59 -3.82 29.76 17.51
N SER A 60 -4.53 29.97 18.62
CA SER A 60 -4.39 31.15 19.49
C SER A 60 -3.41 30.96 20.65
N GLU A 61 -3.14 29.71 21.05
CA GLU A 61 -2.20 29.38 22.13
C GLU A 61 -0.96 28.73 21.52
N SER A 62 0.15 29.44 21.43
CA SER A 62 1.41 28.90 20.92
C SER A 62 2.41 28.59 22.03
N ASP A 63 2.97 27.38 21.99
CA ASP A 63 4.23 27.06 22.67
C ASP A 63 5.36 27.79 21.92
N ASP A 64 5.40 29.12 22.08
CA ASP A 64 6.37 30.01 21.42
C ASP A 64 7.81 29.59 21.73
N GLY A 65 8.02 28.98 22.91
CA GLY A 65 9.27 28.40 23.32
C GLY A 65 9.71 27.25 22.42
N TYR A 66 8.85 26.26 22.17
CA TYR A 66 9.13 25.19 21.22
C TYR A 66 9.33 25.74 19.81
N TRP A 67 8.37 26.47 19.28
CA TRP A 67 8.37 26.89 17.88
C TRP A 67 9.55 27.81 17.57
N GLY A 68 9.88 28.75 18.45
CA GLY A 68 11.07 29.58 18.31
C GLY A 68 12.39 28.80 18.37
N ARG A 69 12.50 27.77 19.22
CA ARG A 69 13.68 26.87 19.25
C ARG A 69 13.74 26.01 17.99
N ALA A 70 12.65 25.36 17.61
CA ALA A 70 12.59 24.47 16.45
C ALA A 70 12.93 25.21 15.15
N ALA A 71 12.40 26.42 14.97
CA ALA A 71 12.71 27.28 13.81
C ALA A 71 14.22 27.53 13.68
N ARG A 72 14.89 27.85 14.80
CA ARG A 72 16.33 28.09 14.85
C ARG A 72 17.15 26.81 14.64
N GLU A 73 16.77 25.72 15.28
CA GLU A 73 17.54 24.47 15.27
C GLU A 73 17.41 23.70 13.95
N GLN A 74 16.21 23.68 13.36
CA GLN A 74 15.95 22.93 12.13
C GLN A 74 16.00 23.80 10.87
N GLY A 75 15.90 25.13 11.00
CA GLY A 75 16.13 26.08 9.90
C GLY A 75 14.91 26.34 9.02
N PHE A 76 13.78 26.72 9.62
CA PHE A 76 12.56 27.11 8.90
C PHE A 76 12.01 28.47 9.37
N HIS A 77 11.14 29.06 8.55
CA HIS A 77 10.45 30.30 8.88
C HIS A 77 9.08 30.00 9.50
N ILE A 78 8.75 30.67 10.60
CA ILE A 78 7.44 30.57 11.23
C ILE A 78 6.66 31.83 10.96
N VAL A 79 5.40 31.65 10.56
CA VAL A 79 4.41 32.71 10.50
C VAL A 79 3.35 32.36 11.54
N ILE A 80 3.25 33.22 12.56
CA ILE A 80 2.15 33.18 13.52
C ILE A 80 1.12 34.19 13.04
N THR A 81 -0.11 33.73 12.81
CA THR A 81 -1.22 34.62 12.49
C THR A 81 -2.23 34.53 13.63
N SER A 82 -2.33 35.56 14.45
CA SER A 82 -3.14 35.60 15.68
C SER A 82 -4.66 35.41 15.47
N GLU A 83 -5.13 35.39 14.23
CA GLU A 83 -6.55 35.23 13.86
C GLU A 83 -6.92 33.79 13.47
N PHE A 84 -5.94 32.89 13.36
CA PHE A 84 -6.14 31.55 12.86
C PHE A 84 -6.50 30.60 14.01
N SER A 85 -7.74 30.65 14.50
CA SER A 85 -8.33 29.55 15.28
C SER A 85 -9.79 29.73 15.66
N THR A 86 -10.34 30.93 15.53
CA THR A 86 -11.73 31.19 15.94
C THR A 86 -12.64 31.66 14.81
N ARG A 87 -12.11 32.12 13.67
CA ARG A 87 -12.91 32.83 12.66
C ARG A 87 -12.61 32.55 11.18
N TRP A 88 -11.40 32.11 10.80
CA TRP A 88 -11.00 31.93 9.39
C TRP A 88 -10.22 30.61 9.18
N GLY A 89 -10.39 29.96 8.02
CA GLY A 89 -9.76 28.68 7.67
C GLY A 89 -8.55 28.84 6.73
N PHE A 90 -8.03 27.72 6.21
CA PHE A 90 -6.82 27.74 5.36
C PHE A 90 -7.00 28.56 4.08
N LYS A 91 -8.20 28.50 3.48
CA LYS A 91 -8.54 29.26 2.27
C LYS A 91 -8.35 30.76 2.48
N GLU A 92 -8.88 31.26 3.59
CA GLU A 92 -8.95 32.68 3.89
C GLU A 92 -7.57 33.27 4.14
N CYS A 93 -6.67 32.52 4.77
CA CYS A 93 -5.32 32.98 5.09
C CYS A 93 -4.31 32.72 3.95
N LEU A 94 -4.70 31.95 2.92
CA LEU A 94 -3.82 31.60 1.82
C LEU A 94 -3.23 32.84 1.11
N PRO A 95 -4.00 33.89 0.76
CA PRO A 95 -3.46 35.05 0.05
C PRO A 95 -2.32 35.76 0.81
N ASP A 96 -2.47 35.96 2.12
CA ASP A 96 -1.45 36.62 2.93
C ASP A 96 -0.27 35.69 3.20
N THR A 97 -0.54 34.40 3.42
CA THR A 97 0.50 33.37 3.54
C THR A 97 1.38 33.35 2.28
N LEU A 98 0.79 33.41 1.08
CA LEU A 98 1.53 33.40 -0.19
C LEU A 98 2.44 34.63 -0.37
N LYS A 99 2.13 35.79 0.23
CA LYS A 99 2.98 36.99 0.14
C LYS A 99 4.31 36.80 0.88
N ILE A 100 4.28 36.10 2.01
CA ILE A 100 5.43 35.95 2.92
C ILE A 100 6.07 34.56 2.88
N ALA A 101 5.38 33.56 2.33
CA ALA A 101 5.88 32.20 2.23
C ALA A 101 7.13 32.12 1.34
N ARG A 102 8.04 31.23 1.74
CA ARG A 102 9.17 30.79 0.93
C ARG A 102 8.72 29.71 -0.06
N ASP A 103 9.57 28.72 -0.35
CA ASP A 103 9.30 27.74 -1.41
C ASP A 103 8.24 26.72 -1.03
N TYR A 104 8.18 26.32 0.25
CA TYR A 104 7.23 25.34 0.75
C TYR A 104 6.42 25.88 1.93
N ILE A 105 5.17 25.42 2.04
CA ILE A 105 4.19 25.85 3.06
C ILE A 105 3.65 24.61 3.77
N ALA A 106 3.62 24.62 5.10
CA ALA A 106 2.90 23.65 5.93
C ALA A 106 1.95 24.37 6.89
N VAL A 107 0.79 23.77 7.18
CA VAL A 107 -0.21 24.33 8.10
C VAL A 107 -0.33 23.42 9.32
N LEU A 108 0.10 23.90 10.47
CA LEU A 108 0.19 23.12 11.71
C LEU A 108 -0.58 23.82 12.83
N ARG A 109 -1.08 23.05 13.80
CA ARG A 109 -1.61 23.62 15.05
C ARG A 109 -0.46 23.87 16.02
N PRO A 110 -0.59 24.79 16.98
CA PRO A 110 0.47 24.99 17.95
C PRO A 110 0.75 23.81 18.87
N SER A 111 -0.19 22.87 19.00
CA SER A 111 -0.02 21.60 19.70
C SER A 111 0.72 20.54 18.88
N ASP A 112 0.87 20.74 17.56
CA ASP A 112 1.65 19.85 16.69
C ASP A 112 3.15 20.08 16.89
N ARG A 113 3.97 19.12 16.48
CA ARG A 113 5.44 19.22 16.50
C ARG A 113 6.00 18.68 15.19
N LEU A 114 7.03 19.32 14.65
CA LEU A 114 7.81 18.74 13.54
C LEU A 114 8.70 17.63 14.07
N GLY A 115 8.73 16.50 13.37
CA GLY A 115 9.65 15.40 13.66
C GLY A 115 11.10 15.86 13.51
N LYS A 116 12.02 15.31 14.31
CA LYS A 116 13.42 15.77 14.37
C LYS A 116 14.15 15.70 13.04
N THR A 117 13.73 14.76 12.18
CA THR A 117 14.33 14.52 10.86
C THR A 117 13.48 15.03 9.70
N ALA A 118 12.39 15.75 9.99
CA ALA A 118 11.39 16.13 8.99
C ALA A 118 11.99 16.96 7.85
N LEU A 119 12.77 18.00 8.16
CA LEU A 119 13.37 18.86 7.12
C LEU A 119 14.45 18.16 6.30
N GLN A 120 15.21 17.22 6.87
CA GLN A 120 16.20 16.45 6.11
C GLN A 120 15.50 15.49 5.14
N ARG A 121 14.42 14.84 5.59
CA ARG A 121 13.59 13.98 4.74
C ARG A 121 12.90 14.77 3.64
N LEU A 122 12.33 15.92 3.98
CA LEU A 122 11.73 16.84 3.01
C LEU A 122 12.77 17.32 1.99
N SER A 123 13.98 17.66 2.42
CA SER A 123 15.07 18.04 1.52
C SER A 123 15.45 16.94 0.54
N ALA A 124 15.57 15.69 1.02
CA ALA A 124 15.80 14.55 0.15
C ALA A 124 14.65 14.32 -0.84
N ALA A 125 13.40 14.47 -0.40
CA ALA A 125 12.22 14.33 -1.24
C ALA A 125 12.15 15.41 -2.33
N VAL A 126 12.40 16.68 -1.96
CA VAL A 126 12.46 17.81 -2.89
C VAL A 126 13.62 17.66 -3.87
N ALA A 127 14.80 17.23 -3.43
CA ALA A 127 15.92 16.97 -4.32
C ALA A 127 15.61 15.85 -5.33
N ALA A 128 14.87 14.82 -4.91
CA ALA A 128 14.47 13.72 -5.77
C ALA A 128 13.32 14.08 -6.74
N ALA A 129 12.44 14.99 -6.34
CA ALA A 129 11.30 15.46 -7.13
C ALA A 129 11.03 16.96 -6.89
N PRO A 130 11.84 17.85 -7.50
CA PRO A 130 11.77 19.30 -7.25
C PRO A 130 10.42 19.92 -7.64
N ASP A 131 9.72 19.29 -8.57
CA ASP A 131 8.45 19.77 -9.11
C ASP A 131 7.23 19.15 -8.44
N ALA A 132 7.42 18.36 -7.38
CA ALA A 132 6.31 17.83 -6.59
C ALA A 132 5.47 18.99 -6.02
N PRO A 133 4.19 19.13 -6.43
CA PRO A 133 3.33 20.24 -6.01
C PRO A 133 2.88 20.08 -4.56
N VAL A 134 2.67 18.82 -4.16
CA VAL A 134 2.23 18.40 -2.83
C VAL A 134 3.16 17.28 -2.39
N ILE A 135 3.74 17.44 -1.21
CA ILE A 135 4.49 16.39 -0.52
C ILE A 135 3.74 16.08 0.77
N PHE A 136 3.48 14.81 1.03
CA PHE A 136 2.88 14.39 2.31
C PHE A 136 3.76 13.33 2.95
N GLY A 137 3.66 13.16 4.26
CA GLY A 137 4.44 12.15 4.98
C GLY A 137 3.67 11.45 6.09
N ASP A 138 4.36 10.54 6.76
CA ASP A 138 3.79 9.83 7.90
C ASP A 138 3.59 10.79 9.08
N GLU A 139 2.65 10.46 9.94
CA GLU A 139 2.39 11.23 11.17
C GLU A 139 2.06 10.29 12.32
N ASP A 140 2.24 10.77 13.54
CA ASP A 140 1.70 10.13 14.74
C ASP A 140 0.99 11.19 15.58
N GLN A 141 0.56 10.84 16.80
CA GLN A 141 0.04 11.80 17.75
C GLN A 141 1.00 12.01 18.91
N ILE A 142 0.94 13.20 19.53
CA ILE A 142 1.68 13.57 20.73
C ILE A 142 0.75 14.18 21.78
N ASP A 143 0.84 13.68 23.01
CA ASP A 143 0.06 14.21 24.14
C ASP A 143 0.75 15.42 24.80
N ALA A 144 0.05 16.08 25.71
CA ALA A 144 0.57 17.26 26.42
C ALA A 144 1.86 16.99 27.23
N ASN A 145 2.16 15.72 27.55
CA ASN A 145 3.37 15.31 28.25
C ASN A 145 4.52 14.95 27.28
N GLY A 146 4.31 15.12 25.97
CA GLY A 146 5.28 14.79 24.94
C GLY A 146 5.37 13.30 24.60
N ARG A 147 4.45 12.47 25.12
CA ARG A 147 4.41 11.05 24.77
C ARG A 147 3.75 10.87 23.41
N ARG A 148 4.44 10.15 22.53
CA ARG A 148 3.99 9.85 21.18
C ARG A 148 3.21 8.53 21.13
N TYR A 149 2.15 8.49 20.33
CA TYR A 149 1.25 7.35 20.20
C TYR A 149 0.55 7.35 18.84
N ALA A 150 -0.21 6.29 18.54
CA ALA A 150 -1.08 6.23 17.36
C ALA A 150 -0.40 6.55 15.99
N PRO A 151 0.73 5.90 15.62
CA PRO A 151 1.41 6.15 14.36
C PRO A 151 0.56 5.80 13.15
N TRP A 152 0.62 6.64 12.13
CA TRP A 152 0.03 6.44 10.82
C TRP A 152 1.09 6.48 9.72
N PHE A 153 1.53 5.30 9.32
CA PHE A 153 2.45 5.05 8.21
C PHE A 153 1.67 4.94 6.90
N LYS A 154 1.61 6.04 6.18
CA LYS A 154 0.83 6.23 4.97
C LYS A 154 1.44 5.45 3.80
N PRO A 155 0.61 4.96 2.86
CA PRO A 155 1.13 4.51 1.57
C PRO A 155 1.43 5.67 0.66
N ASP A 156 2.11 5.33 -0.43
CA ASP A 156 2.18 6.22 -1.57
C ASP A 156 0.76 6.58 -2.01
N PHE A 157 0.61 7.76 -2.62
CA PHE A 157 -0.69 8.30 -2.96
C PHE A 157 -1.44 7.35 -3.90
N GLY A 158 -2.70 7.11 -3.56
CA GLY A 158 -3.64 6.38 -4.39
C GLY A 158 -5.04 6.92 -4.16
N ASP A 159 -5.75 7.19 -5.26
CA ASP A 159 -7.10 7.78 -5.26
C ASP A 159 -8.03 7.04 -4.28
N ASP A 160 -8.06 5.70 -4.33
CA ASP A 160 -9.01 4.90 -3.56
C ASP A 160 -8.88 5.12 -2.05
N LEU A 161 -7.69 4.97 -1.48
CA LEU A 161 -7.52 5.12 -0.03
C LEU A 161 -7.66 6.59 0.38
N PHE A 162 -7.03 7.51 -0.35
CA PHE A 162 -6.93 8.90 0.08
C PHE A 162 -8.26 9.62 0.05
N LEU A 163 -9.12 9.29 -0.93
CA LEU A 163 -10.45 9.85 -1.05
C LEU A 163 -11.45 9.19 -0.09
N CYS A 164 -11.28 7.91 0.25
CA CYS A 164 -12.22 7.20 1.13
C CYS A 164 -12.10 7.61 2.61
N GLN A 165 -10.93 8.07 3.09
CA GLN A 165 -10.72 8.29 4.53
C GLN A 165 -9.92 9.54 4.94
N ASN A 166 -9.71 10.50 4.02
CA ASN A 166 -8.68 11.55 4.13
C ASN A 166 -7.29 10.93 4.35
N GLY A 167 -6.64 10.51 3.27
CA GLY A 167 -5.32 9.88 3.33
C GLY A 167 -4.15 10.82 3.61
N PHE A 168 -4.35 12.14 3.65
CA PHE A 168 -3.27 13.11 3.80
C PHE A 168 -2.94 13.48 5.26
N GLY A 169 -3.95 13.60 6.12
CA GLY A 169 -3.74 14.02 7.51
C GLY A 169 -3.21 15.46 7.64
N ARG A 170 -2.33 15.68 8.61
CA ARG A 170 -1.70 16.98 8.92
C ARG A 170 -0.35 17.15 8.22
N ALA A 171 0.40 16.06 8.03
CA ALA A 171 1.75 16.09 7.48
C ALA A 171 1.76 16.35 5.96
N VAL A 172 1.34 17.55 5.55
CA VAL A 172 1.25 17.99 4.16
C VAL A 172 2.05 19.28 3.96
N PHE A 173 2.86 19.29 2.91
CA PHE A 173 3.77 20.36 2.52
C PHE A 173 3.47 20.74 1.07
N PHE A 174 3.08 21.98 0.85
CA PHE A 174 2.72 22.50 -0.46
C PHE A 174 3.87 23.29 -1.05
N LYS A 175 4.23 23.04 -2.31
CA LYS A 175 5.07 23.97 -3.06
C LYS A 175 4.28 25.27 -3.24
N LYS A 176 4.87 26.42 -2.92
CA LYS A 176 4.19 27.73 -2.97
C LYS A 176 3.51 27.98 -4.32
N THR A 177 4.21 27.64 -5.41
CA THR A 177 3.69 27.80 -6.77
C THR A 177 2.48 26.92 -7.07
N ALA A 178 2.32 25.80 -6.37
CA ALA A 178 1.16 24.91 -6.54
C ALA A 178 -0.12 25.49 -5.91
N LEU A 179 0.00 26.43 -4.96
CA LEU A 179 -1.14 27.10 -4.34
C LEU A 179 -1.50 28.44 -5.01
N GLN A 180 -0.61 28.97 -5.85
CA GLN A 180 -0.85 30.23 -6.55
C GLN A 180 -1.98 30.08 -7.57
N GLY A 181 -2.98 30.97 -7.49
CA GLY A 181 -4.11 30.97 -8.40
C GLY A 181 -5.16 29.88 -8.11
N LEU A 182 -4.99 29.07 -7.06
CA LEU A 182 -6.02 28.13 -6.65
C LEU A 182 -7.23 28.85 -6.05
N THR A 183 -8.42 28.41 -6.45
CA THR A 183 -9.66 28.75 -5.75
C THR A 183 -10.02 27.60 -4.84
N LEU A 184 -9.81 27.79 -3.53
CA LEU A 184 -10.19 26.77 -2.55
C LEU A 184 -11.69 26.87 -2.24
N PRO A 185 -12.40 25.73 -2.09
CA PRO A 185 -13.77 25.71 -1.59
C PRO A 185 -13.82 26.22 -0.15
N SER A 186 -14.98 26.72 0.28
CA SER A 186 -15.18 27.11 1.68
C SER A 186 -15.00 25.88 2.57
N ALA A 187 -14.18 25.99 3.61
CA ALA A 187 -13.86 24.90 4.52
C ALA A 187 -14.08 25.38 5.95
N ALA A 188 -14.76 24.57 6.76
CA ALA A 188 -15.10 24.93 8.13
C ALA A 188 -13.86 25.00 9.06
N GLY A 189 -12.78 24.27 8.72
CA GLY A 189 -11.59 24.16 9.56
C GLY A 189 -10.30 24.01 8.77
N SER A 190 -9.18 24.04 9.50
CA SER A 190 -7.84 23.91 8.92
C SER A 190 -7.60 22.56 8.26
N ASP A 191 -8.19 21.48 8.80
CA ASP A 191 -7.98 20.11 8.33
C ASP A 191 -8.71 19.89 7.00
N GLU A 192 -9.96 20.37 6.90
CA GLU A 192 -10.72 20.41 5.66
C GLU A 192 -10.01 21.26 4.60
N GLY A 193 -9.46 22.41 5.02
CA GLY A 193 -8.74 23.31 4.13
C GLY A 193 -7.46 22.67 3.56
N ILE A 194 -6.65 22.02 4.40
CA ILE A 194 -5.45 21.30 3.96
C ILE A 194 -5.81 20.19 2.98
N TYR A 195 -6.85 19.40 3.30
CA TYR A 195 -7.32 18.33 2.44
C TYR A 195 -7.82 18.85 1.08
N ALA A 196 -8.65 19.90 1.09
CA ALA A 196 -9.14 20.55 -0.12
C ALA A 196 -7.98 21.08 -0.98
N ALA A 197 -7.01 21.76 -0.37
CA ALA A 197 -5.86 22.29 -1.08
C ALA A 197 -4.98 21.19 -1.69
N ALA A 198 -4.81 20.05 -1.00
CA ALA A 198 -4.09 18.91 -1.56
C ALA A 198 -4.79 18.36 -2.81
N LEU A 199 -6.12 18.22 -2.77
CA LEU A 199 -6.90 17.79 -3.93
C LEU A 199 -6.86 18.81 -5.08
N GLU A 200 -7.07 20.10 -4.80
CA GLU A 200 -7.04 21.15 -5.82
C GLU A 200 -5.65 21.31 -6.45
N ALA A 201 -4.58 21.29 -5.66
CA ALA A 201 -3.22 21.35 -6.17
C ALA A 201 -2.87 20.13 -7.03
N THR A 202 -3.37 18.94 -6.67
CA THR A 202 -3.22 17.71 -7.47
C THR A 202 -3.91 17.84 -8.83
N ILE A 203 -5.14 18.38 -8.87
CA ILE A 203 -5.85 18.62 -10.12
C ILE A 203 -5.15 19.69 -10.98
N ALA A 204 -4.82 20.83 -10.39
CA ALA A 204 -4.24 21.96 -11.12
C ALA A 204 -2.86 21.66 -11.69
N SER A 205 -2.04 20.90 -10.96
CA SER A 205 -0.71 20.50 -11.42
C SER A 205 -0.73 19.31 -12.38
N GLY A 206 -1.76 18.48 -12.33
CA GLY A 206 -1.81 17.19 -13.04
C GLY A 206 -0.85 16.12 -12.48
N HIS A 207 -0.17 16.38 -11.35
CA HIS A 207 0.81 15.47 -10.76
C HIS A 207 0.28 14.87 -9.46
N ASP A 208 0.53 13.57 -9.28
CA ASP A 208 0.20 12.87 -8.03
C ASP A 208 1.06 13.40 -6.87
N PRO A 209 0.49 13.58 -5.67
CA PRO A 209 1.24 13.93 -4.47
C PRO A 209 2.38 12.96 -4.18
N LEU A 210 3.52 13.52 -3.80
CA LEU A 210 4.71 12.74 -3.45
C LEU A 210 4.66 12.32 -1.98
N HIS A 211 4.83 11.04 -1.73
CA HIS A 211 5.02 10.53 -0.38
C HIS A 211 6.48 10.67 0.07
N CYS A 212 6.69 11.32 1.21
CA CYS A 212 7.95 11.43 1.91
C CYS A 212 7.89 10.56 3.19
N PRO A 213 8.43 9.32 3.16
CA PRO A 213 8.27 8.37 4.25
C PRO A 213 9.05 8.78 5.51
N GLY A 214 8.51 8.40 6.66
CA GLY A 214 8.97 8.78 8.01
C GLY A 214 8.03 9.76 8.68
N ILE A 215 7.96 9.72 10.01
CA ILE A 215 7.11 10.62 10.80
C ILE A 215 7.63 12.05 10.65
N LEU A 216 6.92 12.87 9.87
CA LEU A 216 7.27 14.27 9.61
C LEU A 216 6.61 15.22 10.61
N VAL A 217 5.42 14.84 11.12
CA VAL A 217 4.65 15.63 12.07
C VAL A 217 4.14 14.72 13.18
N HIS A 218 4.29 15.20 14.41
CA HIS A 218 3.58 14.69 15.57
C HIS A 218 2.37 15.57 15.82
N VAL A 219 1.16 15.03 15.62
CA VAL A 219 -0.10 15.79 15.70
C VAL A 219 -0.54 15.87 17.16
N GLY A 220 -0.80 17.08 17.65
CA GLY A 220 -1.26 17.27 19.03
C GLY A 220 -2.58 16.55 19.27
N GLY A 221 -2.66 15.73 20.31
CA GLY A 221 -3.86 14.94 20.61
C GLY A 221 -3.97 14.49 22.06
N ASP A 222 -5.10 13.85 22.36
CA ASP A 222 -5.35 13.19 23.64
C ASP A 222 -5.57 11.68 23.43
N PRO A 223 -4.76 10.80 24.05
CA PRO A 223 -4.92 9.35 23.96
C PRO A 223 -6.22 8.84 24.59
N ALA A 224 -6.85 9.60 25.50
CA ALA A 224 -8.18 9.27 26.02
C ALA A 224 -9.28 9.47 24.95
N VAL A 225 -9.06 10.39 24.01
CA VAL A 225 -10.00 10.69 22.91
C VAL A 225 -9.70 9.84 21.67
N SER A 226 -8.42 9.59 21.39
CA SER A 226 -8.00 8.91 20.16
C SER A 226 -6.82 7.96 20.38
N PRO A 227 -7.02 6.82 21.04
CA PRO A 227 -5.93 5.92 21.42
C PRO A 227 -5.19 5.30 20.22
N ARG A 228 -5.84 5.22 19.06
CA ARG A 228 -5.30 4.63 17.82
C ARG A 228 -5.18 5.68 16.72
N ALA A 229 -4.44 5.32 15.66
CA ALA A 229 -4.25 6.17 14.48
C ALA A 229 -5.62 6.69 14.01
N ARG A 230 -5.81 8.01 14.02
CA ARG A 230 -7.08 8.63 13.65
C ARG A 230 -7.36 8.32 12.19
N VAL A 231 -8.49 7.67 11.95
CA VAL A 231 -9.17 7.81 10.69
C VAL A 231 -9.90 9.15 10.78
N LEU A 232 -9.30 10.19 10.22
CA LEU A 232 -9.85 11.54 10.29
C LEU A 232 -11.08 11.62 9.37
N HIS A 233 -12.24 11.34 9.95
CA HIS A 233 -13.50 11.77 9.37
C HIS A 233 -13.63 13.27 9.62
N LEU A 234 -13.09 14.07 8.69
CA LEU A 234 -13.62 15.41 8.44
C LEU A 234 -15.14 15.31 8.38
N ALA A 235 -15.87 16.32 8.86
CA ALA A 235 -17.34 16.30 8.90
C ALA A 235 -17.89 15.80 7.55
N GLY A 236 -18.57 14.65 7.57
CA GLY A 236 -18.67 13.75 6.41
C GLY A 236 -19.32 14.36 5.16
N SER A 237 -20.21 15.35 5.32
CA SER A 237 -20.86 16.05 4.22
C SER A 237 -19.90 16.94 3.43
N THR A 238 -19.05 17.72 4.10
CA THR A 238 -18.08 18.61 3.44
C THR A 238 -17.03 17.80 2.69
N ARG A 239 -16.49 16.74 3.31
CA ARG A 239 -15.49 15.89 2.64
C ARG A 239 -16.06 15.21 1.40
N ARG A 240 -17.30 14.73 1.47
CA ARG A 240 -17.97 14.13 0.31
C ARG A 240 -18.02 15.09 -0.88
N GLN A 241 -18.43 16.34 -0.66
CA GLN A 241 -18.49 17.35 -1.73
C GLN A 241 -17.11 17.62 -2.35
N LEU A 242 -16.05 17.73 -1.52
CA LEU A 242 -14.67 17.88 -2.01
C LEU A 242 -14.25 16.70 -2.88
N VAL A 243 -14.56 15.47 -2.44
CA VAL A 243 -14.22 14.25 -3.16
C VAL A 243 -15.03 14.13 -4.46
N GLU A 244 -16.33 14.46 -4.46
CA GLU A 244 -17.15 14.50 -5.67
C GLU A 244 -16.60 15.50 -6.69
N GLY A 245 -16.21 16.70 -6.25
CA GLY A 245 -15.59 17.71 -7.11
C GLY A 245 -14.21 17.30 -7.65
N PHE A 246 -13.43 16.54 -6.88
CA PHE A 246 -12.17 15.96 -7.34
C PHE A 246 -12.40 14.84 -8.37
N VAL A 247 -13.28 13.89 -8.06
CA VAL A 247 -13.65 12.75 -8.93
C VAL A 247 -14.14 13.24 -10.28
N ALA A 248 -14.99 14.27 -10.32
CA ALA A 248 -15.53 14.83 -11.56
C ALA A 248 -14.47 15.42 -12.50
N ARG A 249 -13.30 15.83 -11.97
CA ARG A 249 -12.22 16.47 -12.75
C ARG A 249 -11.00 15.57 -12.94
N ARG A 250 -10.90 14.47 -12.19
CA ARG A 250 -9.77 13.55 -12.26
C ARG A 250 -9.99 12.52 -13.37
N ALA A 251 -9.16 12.57 -14.42
CA ALA A 251 -9.30 11.70 -15.59
C ALA A 251 -9.31 10.19 -15.25
N SER A 252 -8.56 9.74 -14.24
CA SER A 252 -8.55 8.32 -13.79
C SER A 252 -9.85 7.87 -13.11
N LEU A 253 -10.76 8.79 -12.77
CA LEU A 253 -11.95 8.53 -11.98
C LEU A 253 -13.25 8.88 -12.73
N VAL A 254 -13.18 9.11 -14.04
CA VAL A 254 -14.35 9.45 -14.87
C VAL A 254 -15.45 8.42 -14.68
N GLY A 255 -16.66 8.90 -14.39
CA GLY A 255 -17.85 8.06 -14.18
C GLY A 255 -17.94 7.39 -12.81
N ALA A 256 -16.92 7.50 -11.96
CA ALA A 256 -16.99 6.98 -10.59
C ALA A 256 -17.99 7.81 -9.75
N LYS A 257 -18.71 7.13 -8.87
CA LYS A 257 -19.66 7.75 -7.92
C LYS A 257 -19.11 7.68 -6.50
N VAL A 258 -19.39 8.70 -5.71
CA VAL A 258 -19.01 8.76 -4.30
C VAL A 258 -20.22 8.38 -3.45
N GLU A 259 -20.08 7.34 -2.63
CA GLU A 259 -21.09 6.88 -1.69
C GLU A 259 -20.65 7.12 -0.24
N GLY A 260 -21.63 7.12 0.67
CA GLY A 260 -21.42 7.33 2.09
C GLY A 260 -21.56 8.80 2.54
N PRO A 261 -20.98 9.15 3.71
CA PRO A 261 -20.15 8.29 4.56
C PRO A 261 -20.89 7.06 5.11
N ASP A 262 -20.17 5.97 5.34
CA ASP A 262 -20.67 4.81 6.10
C ASP A 262 -20.73 5.13 7.62
N PRO A 263 -21.23 4.22 8.49
CA PRO A 263 -21.31 4.46 9.92
C PRO A 263 -19.98 4.71 10.63
N HIS A 264 -18.87 4.22 10.07
CA HIS A 264 -17.53 4.53 10.57
C HIS A 264 -17.03 5.88 10.05
N GLY A 265 -17.67 6.39 8.99
CA GLY A 265 -17.41 7.67 8.38
C GLY A 265 -16.70 7.56 7.04
N PHE A 266 -16.43 6.37 6.49
CA PHE A 266 -15.69 6.19 5.23
C PHE A 266 -16.54 6.54 4.02
N LEU A 267 -15.94 7.17 3.01
CA LEU A 267 -16.56 7.22 1.68
C LEU A 267 -16.23 5.93 0.92
N ARG A 268 -17.01 5.65 -0.13
CA ARG A 268 -16.75 4.57 -1.09
C ARG A 268 -16.77 5.13 -2.50
N LEU A 269 -15.77 4.78 -3.30
CA LEU A 269 -15.74 5.08 -4.73
C LEU A 269 -16.30 3.88 -5.51
N ARG A 270 -17.44 4.07 -6.19
CA ARG A 270 -18.01 3.07 -7.10
C ARG A 270 -17.67 3.39 -8.53
N HIS A 271 -16.85 2.56 -9.14
CA HIS A 271 -16.51 2.68 -10.55
C HIS A 271 -17.63 2.12 -11.45
N PRO A 272 -17.84 2.71 -12.63
CA PRO A 272 -18.81 2.19 -13.57
C PRO A 272 -18.37 0.81 -14.06
N LEU A 273 -19.34 -0.07 -14.27
CA LEU A 273 -19.12 -1.29 -15.05
C LEU A 273 -18.96 -0.93 -16.54
N PRO A 274 -18.12 -1.66 -17.29
CA PRO A 274 -18.15 -1.57 -18.74
C PRO A 274 -19.54 -1.94 -19.29
N ASP A 275 -19.94 -1.30 -20.39
CA ASP A 275 -21.17 -1.58 -21.11
C ASP A 275 -20.85 -1.87 -22.60
N PRO A 276 -21.13 -3.09 -23.10
CA PRO A 276 -21.72 -4.23 -22.39
C PRO A 276 -20.78 -4.84 -21.32
N PRO A 277 -21.32 -5.47 -20.26
CA PRO A 277 -20.50 -6.15 -19.26
C PRO A 277 -19.67 -7.29 -19.86
N PRO A 278 -18.34 -7.35 -19.60
CA PRO A 278 -17.44 -8.35 -20.21
C PRO A 278 -17.68 -9.76 -19.64
N LEU A 279 -17.36 -10.80 -20.42
CA LEU A 279 -17.46 -12.18 -19.93
C LEU A 279 -16.37 -12.46 -18.88
N VAL A 280 -16.76 -13.02 -17.74
CA VAL A 280 -15.86 -13.51 -16.68
C VAL A 280 -15.80 -15.03 -16.72
N SER A 281 -14.59 -15.60 -16.86
CA SER A 281 -14.35 -17.04 -16.69
C SER A 281 -13.91 -17.33 -15.27
N ILE A 282 -14.75 -18.04 -14.51
CA ILE A 282 -14.49 -18.44 -13.13
C ILE A 282 -13.86 -19.83 -13.10
N VAL A 283 -12.60 -19.92 -12.67
CA VAL A 283 -11.82 -21.15 -12.63
C VAL A 283 -11.81 -21.71 -11.20
N ILE A 284 -12.36 -22.92 -11.03
CA ILE A 284 -12.55 -23.57 -9.73
C ILE A 284 -11.85 -24.95 -9.73
N PRO A 285 -10.65 -25.06 -9.15
CA PRO A 285 -10.05 -26.35 -8.86
C PRO A 285 -10.76 -27.09 -7.74
N THR A 286 -11.01 -28.38 -7.92
CA THR A 286 -11.66 -29.21 -6.91
C THR A 286 -11.13 -30.63 -6.93
N ARG A 287 -11.27 -31.32 -5.79
CA ARG A 287 -11.16 -32.78 -5.66
C ARG A 287 -12.15 -33.22 -4.60
N ASP A 288 -13.11 -34.04 -5.00
CA ASP A 288 -14.18 -34.54 -4.12
C ASP A 288 -14.94 -33.39 -3.42
N ARG A 289 -15.64 -33.70 -2.31
CA ARG A 289 -16.36 -32.71 -1.50
C ARG A 289 -17.41 -31.95 -2.29
N LYS A 290 -18.33 -32.72 -2.87
CA LYS A 290 -19.53 -32.22 -3.54
C LYS A 290 -20.21 -31.10 -2.74
N ASP A 291 -20.31 -31.27 -1.42
CA ASP A 291 -20.94 -30.30 -0.50
C ASP A 291 -20.34 -28.89 -0.59
N LEU A 292 -19.00 -28.78 -0.72
CA LEU A 292 -18.33 -27.49 -0.85
C LEU A 292 -18.58 -26.89 -2.24
N LEU A 293 -18.33 -27.67 -3.29
CA LEU A 293 -18.48 -27.18 -4.67
C LEU A 293 -19.93 -26.80 -5.00
N GLU A 294 -20.90 -27.59 -4.53
CA GLU A 294 -22.32 -27.32 -4.70
C GLU A 294 -22.72 -26.02 -4.00
N ALA A 295 -22.32 -25.82 -2.74
CA ALA A 295 -22.56 -24.55 -2.05
C ALA A 295 -21.92 -23.36 -2.78
N CYS A 296 -20.69 -23.53 -3.30
CA CYS A 296 -20.00 -22.51 -4.09
C CYS A 296 -20.79 -22.14 -5.35
N ILE A 297 -21.11 -23.11 -6.20
CA ILE A 297 -21.83 -22.89 -7.47
C ILE A 297 -23.24 -22.33 -7.21
N ASP A 298 -23.97 -22.88 -6.24
CA ASP A 298 -25.31 -22.40 -5.87
C ASP A 298 -25.24 -20.93 -5.40
N SER A 299 -24.20 -20.54 -4.67
CA SER A 299 -23.98 -19.15 -4.27
C SER A 299 -23.73 -18.22 -5.48
N LEU A 300 -23.02 -18.69 -6.51
CA LEU A 300 -22.79 -17.95 -7.76
C LEU A 300 -24.08 -17.75 -8.55
N ASP A 301 -25.01 -18.70 -8.48
CA ASP A 301 -26.30 -18.62 -9.16
C ASP A 301 -27.29 -17.72 -8.41
N ARG A 302 -27.42 -17.92 -7.09
CA ARG A 302 -28.45 -17.25 -6.27
C ARG A 302 -28.04 -15.85 -5.78
N ALA A 303 -26.76 -15.63 -5.49
CA ALA A 303 -26.27 -14.46 -4.76
C ALA A 303 -25.37 -13.55 -5.60
N THR A 304 -25.24 -13.77 -6.92
CA THR A 304 -24.41 -12.92 -7.80
C THR A 304 -25.28 -12.24 -8.86
N SER A 305 -25.30 -10.91 -8.85
CA SER A 305 -26.06 -10.09 -9.81
C SER A 305 -25.40 -10.06 -11.19
N TYR A 306 -24.08 -10.20 -11.28
CA TYR A 306 -23.33 -10.28 -12.54
C TYR A 306 -23.72 -11.54 -13.36
N ARG A 307 -24.28 -11.32 -14.56
CA ARG A 307 -24.83 -12.40 -15.40
C ARG A 307 -23.87 -12.94 -16.44
N ASN A 308 -22.97 -12.13 -16.99
CA ASN A 308 -22.09 -12.55 -18.08
C ASN A 308 -20.87 -13.34 -17.55
N LYS A 309 -21.11 -14.55 -17.06
CA LYS A 309 -20.09 -15.41 -16.45
C LYS A 309 -20.19 -16.85 -16.95
N GLU A 310 -19.06 -17.53 -16.98
CA GLU A 310 -18.96 -18.98 -17.16
C GLU A 310 -18.12 -19.59 -16.03
N VAL A 311 -18.35 -20.86 -15.73
CA VAL A 311 -17.64 -21.61 -14.69
C VAL A 311 -16.86 -22.75 -15.32
N ILE A 312 -15.58 -22.86 -14.97
CA ILE A 312 -14.68 -23.93 -15.41
C ILE A 312 -14.20 -24.66 -14.16
N VAL A 313 -14.73 -25.85 -13.95
CA VAL A 313 -14.37 -26.72 -12.82
C VAL A 313 -13.26 -27.65 -13.25
N LEU A 314 -12.15 -27.66 -12.50
CA LEU A 314 -11.00 -28.52 -12.77
C LEU A 314 -11.07 -29.70 -11.80
N ASP A 315 -11.41 -30.87 -12.32
CA ASP A 315 -11.46 -32.11 -11.56
C ASP A 315 -10.05 -32.71 -11.41
N ASN A 316 -9.46 -32.56 -10.22
CA ASN A 316 -8.13 -33.08 -9.90
C ASN A 316 -8.23 -34.45 -9.20
N ASP A 317 -8.65 -35.48 -9.95
CA ASP A 317 -8.84 -36.86 -9.49
C ASP A 317 -9.89 -37.03 -8.39
N SER A 318 -11.11 -36.53 -8.60
CA SER A 318 -12.24 -36.85 -7.71
C SER A 318 -12.60 -38.33 -7.81
N GLU A 319 -12.80 -38.97 -6.67
CA GLU A 319 -13.07 -40.41 -6.55
C GLU A 319 -14.51 -40.69 -6.11
N GLU A 320 -15.10 -39.80 -5.30
CA GLU A 320 -16.42 -39.95 -4.69
C GLU A 320 -17.53 -40.07 -5.75
N PRO A 321 -18.38 -41.11 -5.67
CA PRO A 321 -19.50 -41.28 -6.60
C PRO A 321 -20.45 -40.08 -6.63
N ALA A 322 -20.70 -39.46 -5.48
CA ALA A 322 -21.54 -38.27 -5.37
C ALA A 322 -20.98 -37.08 -6.15
N THR A 323 -19.66 -36.86 -6.09
CA THR A 323 -18.97 -35.80 -6.82
C THR A 323 -19.02 -36.05 -8.33
N LYS A 324 -18.79 -37.29 -8.77
CA LYS A 324 -18.88 -37.67 -10.19
C LYS A 324 -20.29 -37.50 -10.75
N ALA A 325 -21.32 -37.90 -9.99
CA ALA A 325 -22.71 -37.68 -10.37
C ALA A 325 -23.04 -36.19 -10.50
N TYR A 326 -22.51 -35.36 -9.59
CA TYR A 326 -22.68 -33.92 -9.64
C TYR A 326 -21.99 -33.29 -10.86
N PHE A 327 -20.77 -33.72 -11.21
CA PHE A 327 -20.11 -33.28 -12.45
C PHE A 327 -20.92 -33.63 -13.70
N ALA A 328 -21.52 -34.82 -13.75
CA ALA A 328 -22.37 -35.21 -14.87
C ALA A 328 -23.59 -34.30 -15.02
N ALA A 329 -24.19 -33.87 -13.90
CA ALA A 329 -25.28 -32.90 -13.88
C ALA A 329 -24.82 -31.49 -14.30
N LEU A 330 -23.70 -31.00 -13.75
CA LEU A 330 -23.12 -29.71 -14.11
C LEU A 330 -22.73 -29.62 -15.58
N ALA A 331 -22.23 -30.71 -16.17
CA ALA A 331 -21.84 -30.76 -17.58
C ALA A 331 -23.02 -30.56 -18.56
N GLN A 332 -24.28 -30.66 -18.08
CA GLN A 332 -25.47 -30.33 -18.89
C GLN A 332 -25.75 -28.82 -18.96
N ARG A 333 -25.10 -28.01 -18.10
CA ARG A 333 -25.28 -26.56 -18.08
C ARG A 333 -24.43 -25.89 -19.16
N PRO A 334 -24.98 -24.94 -19.95
CA PRO A 334 -24.22 -24.28 -21.03
C PRO A 334 -23.14 -23.31 -20.52
N ASP A 335 -23.29 -22.84 -19.29
CA ASP A 335 -22.40 -21.92 -18.60
C ASP A 335 -21.33 -22.62 -17.74
N VAL A 336 -21.36 -23.95 -17.64
CA VAL A 336 -20.40 -24.72 -16.84
C VAL A 336 -19.63 -25.71 -17.71
N ARG A 337 -18.32 -25.81 -17.48
CA ARG A 337 -17.45 -26.80 -18.11
C ARG A 337 -16.67 -27.57 -17.05
N ILE A 338 -16.73 -28.88 -17.12
CA ILE A 338 -15.87 -29.77 -16.32
C ILE A 338 -14.63 -30.13 -17.16
N VAL A 339 -13.45 -29.94 -16.59
CA VAL A 339 -12.16 -30.24 -17.23
C VAL A 339 -11.40 -31.22 -16.33
N SER A 340 -11.04 -32.37 -16.89
CA SER A 340 -10.23 -33.36 -16.18
C SER A 340 -8.78 -32.87 -16.04
N ALA A 341 -8.23 -32.95 -14.84
CA ALA A 341 -6.90 -32.47 -14.51
C ALA A 341 -6.15 -33.44 -13.57
N PRO A 342 -5.95 -34.71 -13.98
CA PRO A 342 -5.41 -35.75 -13.11
C PRO A 342 -3.98 -35.46 -12.63
N GLY A 343 -3.61 -36.04 -11.50
CA GLY A 343 -2.28 -36.00 -10.90
C GLY A 343 -2.19 -35.23 -9.58
N PRO A 344 -0.96 -35.08 -9.05
CA PRO A 344 -0.73 -34.39 -7.78
C PRO A 344 -1.27 -32.96 -7.81
N PHE A 345 -1.88 -32.54 -6.70
CA PHE A 345 -2.40 -31.18 -6.57
C PHE A 345 -1.28 -30.15 -6.77
N ASN A 346 -1.47 -29.29 -7.76
CA ASN A 346 -0.61 -28.15 -8.04
C ASN A 346 -1.50 -26.99 -8.48
N TYR A 347 -1.75 -26.05 -7.57
CA TYR A 347 -2.68 -24.95 -7.80
C TYR A 347 -2.33 -24.12 -9.05
N PRO A 348 -1.07 -23.65 -9.26
CA PRO A 348 -0.69 -22.98 -10.50
C PRO A 348 -0.97 -23.79 -11.77
N ARG A 349 -0.68 -25.10 -11.77
CA ARG A 349 -0.97 -25.99 -12.90
C ARG A 349 -2.48 -26.02 -13.22
N LEU A 350 -3.30 -26.17 -12.18
CA LEU A 350 -4.76 -26.24 -12.32
C LEU A 350 -5.35 -24.93 -12.84
N ILE A 351 -4.91 -23.79 -12.29
CA ILE A 351 -5.34 -22.48 -12.78
C ILE A 351 -4.87 -22.24 -14.22
N ASN A 352 -3.63 -22.58 -14.58
CA ASN A 352 -3.13 -22.45 -15.95
C ASN A 352 -3.94 -23.30 -16.95
N LEU A 353 -4.30 -24.53 -16.57
CA LEU A 353 -5.15 -25.39 -17.38
C LEU A 353 -6.55 -24.77 -17.53
N GLY A 354 -7.17 -24.33 -16.43
CA GLY A 354 -8.46 -23.66 -16.46
C GLY A 354 -8.47 -22.41 -17.34
N ALA A 355 -7.42 -21.58 -17.22
CA ALA A 355 -7.23 -20.39 -18.04
C ALA A 355 -7.12 -20.72 -19.54
N SER A 356 -6.54 -21.86 -19.92
CA SER A 356 -6.48 -22.29 -21.32
C SER A 356 -7.84 -22.67 -21.91
N HIS A 357 -8.84 -22.94 -21.07
CA HIS A 357 -10.22 -23.21 -21.47
C HIS A 357 -11.16 -21.99 -21.35
N ALA A 358 -10.66 -20.88 -20.80
CA ALA A 358 -11.40 -19.65 -20.55
C ALA A 358 -11.71 -18.89 -21.85
N ARG A 359 -12.95 -18.40 -21.98
CA ARG A 359 -13.41 -17.54 -23.09
C ARG A 359 -13.54 -16.07 -22.67
N GLY A 360 -13.66 -15.82 -21.38
CA GLY A 360 -13.86 -14.51 -20.79
C GLY A 360 -12.72 -13.54 -21.04
N GLU A 361 -13.06 -12.26 -21.09
CA GLU A 361 -12.07 -11.19 -21.08
C GLU A 361 -11.37 -11.10 -19.71
N PHE A 362 -12.09 -11.46 -18.65
CA PHE A 362 -11.57 -11.57 -17.31
C PHE A 362 -11.46 -13.03 -16.88
N LEU A 363 -10.34 -13.31 -16.19
CA LEU A 363 -10.07 -14.59 -15.54
C LEU A 363 -10.20 -14.40 -14.04
N MET A 364 -11.06 -15.20 -13.43
CA MET A 364 -11.24 -15.26 -11.99
C MET A 364 -10.73 -16.60 -11.47
N THR A 365 -9.91 -16.59 -10.41
CA THR A 365 -9.62 -17.81 -9.65
C THR A 365 -10.49 -17.81 -8.39
N LEU A 366 -11.16 -18.93 -8.15
CA LEU A 366 -12.08 -19.10 -7.03
C LEU A 366 -11.86 -20.48 -6.42
N ASN A 367 -11.65 -20.56 -5.12
CA ASN A 367 -11.62 -21.85 -4.44
C ASN A 367 -13.04 -22.43 -4.32
N ASN A 368 -13.14 -23.75 -4.28
CA ASN A 368 -14.41 -24.48 -4.19
C ASN A 368 -15.13 -24.35 -2.84
N ASP A 369 -14.50 -23.75 -1.83
CA ASP A 369 -15.03 -23.53 -0.48
C ASP A 369 -15.49 -22.08 -0.23
N ILE A 370 -15.59 -21.28 -1.29
CA ILE A 370 -16.05 -19.89 -1.24
C ILE A 370 -17.53 -19.77 -1.59
N GLU A 371 -18.28 -19.04 -0.77
CA GLU A 371 -19.67 -18.66 -1.02
C GLU A 371 -19.83 -17.15 -1.19
N ALA A 372 -20.44 -16.72 -2.29
CA ALA A 372 -20.90 -15.35 -2.46
C ALA A 372 -22.12 -15.07 -1.57
N PHE A 373 -22.12 -13.94 -0.86
CA PHE A 373 -23.30 -13.52 -0.06
C PHE A 373 -23.79 -12.10 -0.37
N GLU A 374 -23.02 -11.29 -1.08
CA GLU A 374 -23.40 -9.92 -1.47
C GLU A 374 -23.69 -9.85 -2.97
N PRO A 375 -24.88 -9.44 -3.42
CA PRO A 375 -25.26 -9.46 -4.85
C PRO A 375 -24.23 -8.88 -5.82
N ASP A 376 -23.69 -7.71 -5.50
CA ASP A 376 -22.85 -6.93 -6.41
C ASP A 376 -21.35 -7.20 -6.28
N TRP A 377 -20.94 -8.29 -5.63
CA TRP A 377 -19.53 -8.56 -5.37
C TRP A 377 -18.70 -8.67 -6.65
N LEU A 378 -19.22 -9.40 -7.65
CA LEU A 378 -18.52 -9.58 -8.91
C LEU A 378 -18.60 -8.31 -9.78
N ASN A 379 -19.70 -7.54 -9.67
CA ASN A 379 -19.81 -6.23 -10.33
C ASN A 379 -18.67 -5.31 -9.88
N GLU A 380 -18.44 -5.25 -8.58
CA GLU A 380 -17.39 -4.44 -7.98
C GLU A 380 -16.00 -4.96 -8.43
N LEU A 381 -15.77 -6.28 -8.46
CA LEU A 381 -14.47 -6.82 -8.89
C LEU A 381 -14.18 -6.48 -10.36
N VAL A 382 -15.19 -6.62 -11.22
CA VAL A 382 -15.08 -6.31 -12.65
C VAL A 382 -14.86 -4.81 -12.86
N SER A 383 -15.57 -3.93 -12.16
CA SER A 383 -15.38 -2.48 -12.32
C SER A 383 -13.96 -2.06 -11.95
N GLN A 384 -13.39 -2.61 -10.88
CA GLN A 384 -12.01 -2.35 -10.49
C GLN A 384 -11.01 -2.97 -11.46
N ALA A 385 -11.21 -4.22 -11.88
CA ALA A 385 -10.31 -4.91 -12.80
C ALA A 385 -10.35 -4.32 -14.22
N SER A 386 -11.40 -3.59 -14.57
CA SER A 386 -11.53 -2.88 -15.85
C SER A 386 -10.68 -1.62 -15.92
N ARG A 387 -10.23 -1.08 -14.78
CA ARG A 387 -9.36 0.09 -14.73
C ARG A 387 -7.98 -0.21 -15.35
N PRO A 388 -7.46 0.58 -16.30
CA PRO A 388 -6.22 0.26 -17.02
C PRO A 388 -4.99 0.06 -16.12
N GLU A 389 -4.90 0.81 -15.03
CA GLU A 389 -3.78 0.77 -14.08
C GLU A 389 -3.79 -0.46 -13.15
N VAL A 390 -4.91 -1.19 -13.09
CA VAL A 390 -5.12 -2.30 -12.16
C VAL A 390 -4.66 -3.61 -12.77
N GLY A 391 -3.74 -4.32 -12.11
CA GLY A 391 -3.25 -5.61 -12.59
C GLY A 391 -4.12 -6.77 -12.12
N LEU A 392 -4.48 -6.77 -10.84
CA LEU A 392 -5.15 -7.87 -10.17
C LEU A 392 -6.00 -7.31 -9.03
N VAL A 393 -7.18 -7.89 -8.81
CA VAL A 393 -8.13 -7.45 -7.78
C VAL A 393 -8.51 -8.62 -6.89
N GLY A 394 -8.59 -8.39 -5.58
CA GLY A 394 -9.14 -9.33 -4.61
C GLY A 394 -10.22 -8.68 -3.76
N CYS A 395 -10.98 -9.48 -3.03
CA CYS A 395 -12.02 -9.03 -2.11
C CYS A 395 -11.67 -9.35 -0.65
N LEU A 396 -12.43 -8.80 0.29
CA LEU A 396 -12.39 -9.27 1.67
C LEU A 396 -13.04 -10.65 1.75
N LEU A 397 -12.28 -11.59 2.30
CA LEU A 397 -12.80 -12.91 2.64
C LEU A 397 -13.10 -12.96 4.12
N LEU A 398 -14.26 -13.50 4.44
CA LEU A 398 -14.73 -13.72 5.80
C LEU A 398 -14.84 -15.22 6.07
N TYR A 399 -14.64 -15.60 7.32
CA TYR A 399 -15.05 -16.90 7.83
C TYR A 399 -16.58 -16.97 8.02
N PRO A 400 -17.17 -18.15 8.32
CA PRO A 400 -18.62 -18.30 8.52
C PRO A 400 -19.16 -17.44 9.67
N ASP A 401 -18.34 -17.22 10.69
CA ASP A 401 -18.66 -16.36 11.84
C ASP A 401 -18.48 -14.85 11.55
N ARG A 402 -18.23 -14.50 10.28
CA ARG A 402 -17.98 -13.14 9.77
C ARG A 402 -16.67 -12.51 10.24
N SER A 403 -15.82 -13.23 10.95
CA SER A 403 -14.45 -12.74 11.22
C SER A 403 -13.63 -12.69 9.93
N VAL A 404 -12.62 -11.83 9.90
CA VAL A 404 -11.81 -11.59 8.71
C VAL A 404 -10.88 -12.77 8.46
N GLN A 405 -10.90 -13.33 7.25
CA GLN A 405 -9.93 -14.32 6.78
C GLN A 405 -8.81 -13.66 5.97
N HIS A 406 -9.18 -12.71 5.11
CA HIS A 406 -8.25 -11.99 4.25
C HIS A 406 -8.74 -10.59 3.95
N ALA A 407 -7.98 -9.59 4.37
CA ALA A 407 -8.11 -8.21 3.88
C ALA A 407 -6.81 -7.76 3.20
N GLY A 408 -6.22 -8.66 2.38
CA GLY A 408 -4.96 -8.43 1.67
C GLY A 408 -3.77 -9.27 2.12
N VAL A 409 -2.72 -9.34 1.28
CA VAL A 409 -1.46 -10.04 1.58
C VAL A 409 -0.28 -9.07 1.58
N ILE A 410 0.55 -9.16 2.62
CA ILE A 410 1.88 -8.52 2.64
C ILE A 410 2.93 -9.57 2.34
N VAL A 411 3.70 -9.32 1.30
CA VAL A 411 4.89 -10.10 0.96
C VAL A 411 6.08 -9.54 1.74
N GLY A 412 6.97 -10.39 2.22
CA GLY A 412 8.19 -9.97 2.91
C GLY A 412 8.15 -10.13 4.43
N LEU A 413 6.97 -10.14 5.08
CA LEU A 413 6.48 -11.21 5.98
C LEU A 413 7.40 -11.90 7.02
N SER A 414 8.62 -11.43 7.30
CA SER A 414 9.77 -12.25 7.74
C SER A 414 10.10 -13.39 6.79
N GLY A 415 10.32 -13.02 5.53
CA GLY A 415 10.73 -13.95 4.47
C GLY A 415 9.59 -14.75 3.86
N VAL A 416 8.36 -14.57 4.32
CA VAL A 416 7.15 -15.21 3.79
C VAL A 416 6.13 -14.18 3.32
N ALA A 417 4.95 -14.63 2.90
CA ALA A 417 3.77 -13.78 2.74
C ALA A 417 2.86 -13.98 3.97
N GLY A 418 1.96 -13.04 4.26
CA GLY A 418 0.98 -13.21 5.33
C GLY A 418 -0.32 -12.48 5.03
N HIS A 419 -1.44 -13.09 5.41
CA HIS A 419 -2.76 -12.47 5.36
C HIS A 419 -2.84 -11.35 6.41
N MET A 420 -3.26 -10.17 5.99
CA MET A 420 -3.52 -9.08 6.93
C MET A 420 -4.86 -9.31 7.62
N TYR A 421 -4.89 -9.03 8.91
CA TYR A 421 -6.09 -9.01 9.75
C TYR A 421 -6.84 -10.34 9.85
N ALA A 422 -6.16 -11.48 9.64
CA ALA A 422 -6.76 -12.77 9.91
C ALA A 422 -7.26 -12.82 11.36
N ASP A 423 -8.47 -13.35 11.55
CA ASP A 423 -9.22 -13.48 12.79
C ASP A 423 -9.66 -12.14 13.43
N ALA A 424 -9.56 -11.02 12.70
CA ALA A 424 -10.12 -9.75 13.17
C ALA A 424 -11.65 -9.82 13.24
N ALA A 425 -12.24 -9.09 14.18
CA ALA A 425 -13.68 -9.06 14.40
C ALA A 425 -14.42 -8.49 13.17
N PRO A 426 -15.70 -8.85 12.95
CA PRO A 426 -16.47 -8.41 11.78
C PRO A 426 -16.56 -6.89 11.58
N ASP A 427 -16.48 -6.12 12.67
CA ASP A 427 -16.56 -4.66 12.71
C ASP A 427 -15.20 -3.99 12.99
N ASP A 428 -14.10 -4.75 12.99
CA ASP A 428 -12.77 -4.19 13.21
C ASP A 428 -12.39 -3.30 12.01
N PRO A 429 -12.18 -1.98 12.22
CA PRO A 429 -11.74 -1.09 11.15
C PRO A 429 -10.33 -1.41 10.65
N GLY A 430 -9.56 -2.15 11.43
CA GLY A 430 -8.15 -2.40 11.23
C GLY A 430 -7.30 -1.15 11.41
N TYR A 431 -6.02 -1.30 11.14
CA TYR A 431 -5.06 -0.20 11.22
C TYR A 431 -5.48 0.93 10.25
N ALA A 432 -5.79 2.11 10.80
CA ALA A 432 -6.23 3.29 10.05
C ALA A 432 -7.37 2.99 9.06
N GLY A 433 -8.37 2.19 9.44
CA GLY A 433 -9.57 1.98 8.62
C GLY A 433 -9.40 1.05 7.42
N ARG A 434 -8.20 0.49 7.25
CA ARG A 434 -7.81 -0.25 6.04
C ARG A 434 -8.62 -1.52 5.79
N ILE A 435 -9.31 -2.09 6.79
CA ILE A 435 -10.20 -3.23 6.55
C ILE A 435 -11.48 -2.77 5.82
N HIS A 436 -11.86 -1.49 5.85
CA HIS A 436 -13.16 -1.03 5.34
C HIS A 436 -13.10 -0.37 3.96
N VAL A 437 -11.90 -0.05 3.46
CA VAL A 437 -11.70 0.76 2.26
C VAL A 437 -10.88 0.03 1.20
N THR A 438 -11.12 0.38 -0.06
CA THR A 438 -10.30 -0.08 -1.19
C THR A 438 -8.90 0.53 -1.13
N GLN A 439 -7.88 -0.26 -1.44
CA GLN A 439 -6.48 0.14 -1.30
C GLN A 439 -5.56 -0.72 -2.18
N ASP A 440 -4.36 -0.17 -2.42
CA ASP A 440 -3.28 -0.88 -3.09
C ASP A 440 -2.48 -1.71 -2.10
N LEU A 441 -2.19 -2.96 -2.48
CA LEU A 441 -1.45 -3.93 -1.65
C LEU A 441 -0.38 -4.70 -2.43
N SER A 442 0.51 -5.36 -1.70
CA SER A 442 1.60 -6.16 -2.28
C SER A 442 1.09 -7.39 -3.04
N ALA A 443 0.02 -8.02 -2.54
CA ALA A 443 -0.62 -9.17 -3.18
C ALA A 443 -2.05 -9.36 -2.66
N VAL A 444 -2.82 -10.16 -3.39
CA VAL A 444 -4.12 -10.71 -2.96
C VAL A 444 -4.04 -12.24 -2.94
N THR A 445 -4.99 -12.87 -2.26
CA THR A 445 -5.05 -14.34 -2.19
C THR A 445 -5.57 -14.95 -3.49
N GLY A 446 -5.06 -16.13 -3.85
CA GLY A 446 -5.60 -16.92 -4.95
C GLY A 446 -7.03 -17.43 -4.71
N ALA A 447 -7.50 -17.43 -3.47
CA ALA A 447 -8.82 -17.97 -3.12
C ALA A 447 -9.98 -17.23 -3.80
N CYS A 448 -9.84 -15.93 -4.07
CA CYS A 448 -10.80 -15.13 -4.82
C CYS A 448 -10.09 -13.89 -5.40
N GLN A 449 -9.72 -13.96 -6.68
CA GLN A 449 -9.05 -12.86 -7.37
C GLN A 449 -9.46 -12.79 -8.84
N LEU A 450 -9.44 -11.59 -9.40
CA LEU A 450 -9.84 -11.29 -10.77
C LEU A 450 -8.76 -10.49 -11.50
N MET A 451 -8.45 -10.88 -12.74
CA MET A 451 -7.59 -10.09 -13.63
C MET A 451 -8.03 -10.20 -15.08
N ARG A 452 -7.57 -9.26 -15.92
CA ARG A 452 -7.71 -9.37 -17.38
C ARG A 452 -6.97 -10.60 -17.89
N ARG A 453 -7.63 -11.44 -18.68
CA ARG A 453 -7.03 -12.64 -19.29
C ARG A 453 -5.82 -12.27 -20.15
N ALA A 454 -5.91 -11.18 -20.92
CA ALA A 454 -4.79 -10.69 -21.71
C ALA A 454 -3.54 -10.36 -20.86
N LEU A 455 -3.71 -9.91 -19.61
CA LEU A 455 -2.57 -9.72 -18.70
C LEU A 455 -2.02 -11.06 -18.21
N PHE A 456 -2.88 -12.00 -17.82
CA PHE A 456 -2.47 -13.35 -17.42
C PHE A 456 -1.62 -14.03 -18.50
N GLU A 457 -2.06 -13.95 -19.76
CA GLU A 457 -1.36 -14.51 -20.93
C GLU A 457 -0.02 -13.82 -21.17
N ARG A 458 0.04 -12.48 -21.12
CA ARG A 458 1.30 -11.72 -21.25
C ARG A 458 2.32 -12.07 -20.16
N LEU A 459 1.86 -12.43 -18.97
CA LEU A 459 2.73 -12.85 -17.87
C LEU A 459 3.19 -14.32 -17.98
N GLY A 460 2.65 -15.09 -18.94
CA GLY A 460 2.97 -16.51 -19.12
C GLY A 460 2.24 -17.44 -18.14
N GLY A 461 1.15 -16.96 -17.52
CA GLY A 461 0.41 -17.67 -16.49
C GLY A 461 1.11 -17.71 -15.12
N LEU A 462 0.64 -18.60 -14.24
CA LEU A 462 1.22 -18.80 -12.91
C LEU A 462 2.46 -19.71 -12.96
N GLU A 463 3.51 -19.33 -12.22
CA GLU A 463 4.73 -20.13 -12.10
C GLU A 463 4.45 -21.49 -11.45
N ARG A 464 4.95 -22.57 -12.08
CA ARG A 464 4.62 -23.97 -11.70
C ARG A 464 5.53 -24.56 -10.62
N ALA A 465 6.59 -23.84 -10.22
CA ALA A 465 7.54 -24.31 -9.22
C ALA A 465 6.81 -24.63 -7.91
N ALA A 466 7.01 -25.84 -7.38
CA ALA A 466 6.30 -26.34 -6.21
C ALA A 466 6.62 -25.49 -4.98
N LEU A 467 5.68 -24.62 -4.60
CA LEU A 467 5.70 -23.92 -3.32
C LEU A 467 4.98 -24.83 -2.31
N GLY A 468 5.76 -25.68 -1.64
CA GLY A 468 5.22 -26.64 -0.68
C GLY A 468 4.43 -25.98 0.45
N GLY A 469 3.13 -26.30 0.53
CA GLY A 469 2.26 -26.36 1.72
C GLY A 469 2.12 -25.17 2.68
N ARG A 470 2.94 -24.11 2.59
CA ARG A 470 2.90 -22.96 3.51
C ARG A 470 3.00 -21.67 2.72
N LEU A 471 1.86 -21.00 2.58
CA LEU A 471 1.65 -19.74 1.84
C LEU A 471 2.12 -19.79 0.38
N GLN A 472 1.15 -19.98 -0.51
CA GLN A 472 1.34 -19.95 -1.95
C GLN A 472 1.84 -18.57 -2.37
N ARG A 473 3.10 -18.49 -2.82
CA ARG A 473 3.69 -17.29 -3.42
C ARG A 473 3.19 -17.20 -4.86
N HIS A 474 2.51 -16.12 -5.24
CA HIS A 474 2.28 -15.84 -6.65
C HIS A 474 3.45 -15.01 -7.18
N ARG A 475 4.26 -15.60 -8.05
CA ARG A 475 5.38 -14.93 -8.72
C ARG A 475 5.08 -14.96 -10.21
N PHE A 476 5.18 -13.81 -10.85
CA PHE A 476 5.12 -13.65 -12.30
C PHE A 476 6.55 -13.39 -12.77
N LEU A 477 7.10 -14.26 -13.62
CA LEU A 477 8.36 -14.04 -14.32
C LEU A 477 8.16 -14.41 -15.80
N PRO A 478 8.61 -13.57 -16.75
CA PRO A 478 8.51 -13.89 -18.16
C PRO A 478 9.45 -15.04 -18.51
N ALA A 479 8.92 -16.10 -19.13
CA ALA A 479 9.72 -17.14 -19.75
C ALA A 479 10.21 -16.66 -21.13
N GLY A 480 11.53 -16.51 -21.32
CA GLY A 480 12.12 -16.53 -22.66
C GLY A 480 12.84 -15.28 -23.20
N ALA A 481 13.22 -14.28 -22.39
CA ALA A 481 14.03 -13.16 -22.89
C ALA A 481 15.53 -13.51 -22.93
N ARG A 482 16.03 -13.96 -24.08
CA ARG A 482 17.46 -13.87 -24.41
C ARG A 482 17.82 -12.40 -24.67
N SER A 483 18.85 -11.92 -23.97
CA SER A 483 19.58 -10.65 -24.18
C SER A 483 18.76 -9.36 -24.35
N GLY A 484 18.52 -8.65 -23.24
CA GLY A 484 18.02 -7.28 -23.15
C GLY A 484 18.12 -6.76 -21.70
N PRO A 485 18.22 -5.44 -21.44
CA PRO A 485 18.87 -4.88 -20.26
C PRO A 485 18.14 -5.18 -18.94
N ALA A 486 18.94 -5.34 -17.88
CA ALA A 486 18.64 -6.00 -16.62
C ALA A 486 17.38 -5.51 -15.88
N HIS A 487 16.44 -6.43 -15.65
CA HIS A 487 15.35 -6.29 -14.69
C HIS A 487 15.83 -6.72 -13.29
N HIS A 488 16.07 -5.76 -12.41
CA HIS A 488 16.36 -6.04 -11.00
C HIS A 488 15.07 -6.33 -10.22
N LEU A 489 14.68 -7.61 -10.13
CA LEU A 489 13.88 -8.12 -9.02
C LEU A 489 14.85 -8.57 -7.91
N HIS A 490 14.83 -7.92 -6.75
CA HIS A 490 15.63 -8.37 -5.61
C HIS A 490 15.15 -9.75 -5.13
N ALA A 491 16.01 -10.74 -5.36
CA ALA A 491 15.95 -12.05 -4.72
C ALA A 491 16.58 -11.96 -3.32
N ALA A 492 15.90 -12.49 -2.30
CA ALA A 492 16.55 -12.85 -1.04
C ALA A 492 16.85 -14.36 -1.07
N ARG A 493 18.16 -14.65 -1.08
CA ARG A 493 18.77 -15.98 -1.08
C ARG A 493 18.68 -16.60 0.32
N ALA A 494 18.45 -17.90 0.38
CA ALA A 494 18.38 -18.69 1.62
C ALA A 494 19.74 -18.81 2.33
N ALA A 495 19.70 -18.92 3.66
CA ALA A 495 20.76 -19.54 4.48
C ALA A 495 20.09 -20.49 5.48
N ALA A 496 20.69 -21.67 5.68
CA ALA A 496 20.12 -22.85 6.33
C ALA A 496 20.69 -23.12 7.74
N ALA A 497 19.89 -23.83 8.57
CA ALA A 497 20.19 -24.72 9.72
C ALA A 497 20.87 -24.11 10.99
N SER A 498 20.62 -24.46 12.27
CA SER A 498 19.75 -25.34 13.11
C SER A 498 20.08 -25.00 14.61
N PRO A 499 19.70 -25.70 15.72
CA PRO A 499 18.55 -26.56 16.06
C PRO A 499 17.84 -26.20 17.41
N LEU A 500 16.81 -26.97 17.81
CA LEU A 500 16.19 -27.14 19.16
C LEU A 500 15.26 -26.01 19.67
N GLY A 501 14.00 -26.22 20.07
CA GLY A 501 13.20 -27.43 20.23
C GLY A 501 11.68 -27.15 20.13
N LYS A 502 10.96 -28.15 19.62
CA LYS A 502 9.49 -28.37 19.75
C LYS A 502 9.20 -29.01 21.13
N PRO A 503 7.96 -29.41 21.54
CA PRO A 503 6.63 -29.41 20.88
C PRO A 503 5.50 -28.84 21.80
N ARG A 504 4.22 -28.66 21.41
CA ARG A 504 3.25 -29.68 20.93
C ARG A 504 2.12 -29.06 20.10
N PHE A 505 1.95 -29.65 18.90
CA PHE A 505 0.69 -29.75 18.19
C PHE A 505 -0.17 -30.83 18.87
N GLY A 506 -1.43 -30.53 19.12
CA GLY A 506 -2.48 -31.55 19.23
C GLY A 506 -3.11 -31.71 17.85
N HIS A 507 -2.95 -32.88 17.26
CA HIS A 507 -3.85 -33.38 16.21
C HIS A 507 -5.15 -33.78 16.89
N GLN A 508 -6.26 -33.14 16.55
CA GLN A 508 -7.60 -33.73 16.58
C GLN A 508 -8.57 -32.80 15.83
N ASP A 509 -9.13 -33.34 14.74
CA ASP A 509 -10.39 -33.01 14.06
C ASP A 509 -10.82 -31.53 14.02
N GLY A 510 -10.54 -30.88 12.89
CA GLY A 510 -11.19 -29.63 12.49
C GLY A 510 -11.70 -29.79 11.06
N ALA A 511 -13.02 -29.86 10.89
CA ALA A 511 -13.66 -29.79 9.58
C ALA A 511 -13.18 -28.54 8.80
N PRO A 512 -12.98 -28.61 7.47
CA PRO A 512 -12.71 -27.41 6.69
C PRO A 512 -13.91 -26.48 6.80
N ARG A 513 -13.66 -25.25 7.27
CA ARG A 513 -14.68 -24.22 7.46
C ARG A 513 -14.87 -23.49 6.12
N GLN A 514 -16.11 -23.44 5.63
CA GLN A 514 -16.53 -22.67 4.44
C GLN A 514 -16.13 -21.19 4.58
N LEU A 515 -15.97 -20.48 3.47
CA LEU A 515 -15.57 -19.07 3.45
C LEU A 515 -16.61 -18.23 2.70
N HIS A 516 -16.73 -16.95 3.04
CA HIS A 516 -17.71 -16.03 2.47
C HIS A 516 -17.06 -14.83 1.76
N VAL A 517 -17.56 -14.47 0.57
CA VAL A 517 -17.14 -13.29 -0.22
C VAL A 517 -18.21 -12.20 -0.17
N GLY A 518 -17.78 -11.00 0.26
CA GLY A 518 -18.60 -9.79 0.28
C GLY A 518 -18.22 -8.78 -0.80
N ALA A 519 -19.15 -7.89 -1.16
CA ALA A 519 -19.01 -6.88 -2.21
C ALA A 519 -18.17 -5.66 -1.84
N ARG A 520 -17.44 -5.72 -0.74
CA ARG A 520 -16.47 -4.68 -0.40
C ARG A 520 -15.12 -5.13 -0.97
N ILE A 521 -14.56 -4.32 -1.87
CA ILE A 521 -13.21 -4.53 -2.39
C ILE A 521 -12.24 -3.83 -1.48
N HIS A 522 -11.24 -4.57 -1.04
CA HIS A 522 -10.27 -4.08 -0.08
C HIS A 522 -8.84 -4.13 -0.60
N ALA A 523 -8.64 -4.66 -1.81
CA ALA A 523 -7.30 -4.87 -2.31
C ALA A 523 -7.24 -4.95 -3.83
N ARG A 524 -6.35 -4.16 -4.41
CA ARG A 524 -5.86 -4.38 -5.77
C ARG A 524 -4.33 -4.37 -5.77
N ALA A 525 -3.74 -5.19 -6.62
CA ALA A 525 -2.31 -5.14 -6.90
C ALA A 525 -2.11 -4.42 -8.25
N LEU A 526 -1.34 -3.35 -8.22
CA LEU A 526 -1.02 -2.59 -9.43
C LEU A 526 -0.08 -3.41 -10.31
N GLY A 527 -0.36 -3.42 -11.62
CA GLY A 527 0.65 -3.85 -12.61
C GLY A 527 1.85 -2.92 -12.55
N ALA A 528 3.04 -3.39 -12.94
CA ALA A 528 4.26 -2.59 -12.88
C ALA A 528 4.09 -1.25 -13.64
N ARG A 529 3.78 -0.17 -12.91
CA ARG A 529 3.88 1.19 -13.44
C ARG A 529 5.35 1.46 -13.72
N HIS A 530 5.65 2.08 -14.85
CA HIS A 530 6.96 2.66 -15.12
C HIS A 530 7.22 3.81 -14.14
N VAL A 531 7.60 3.47 -12.91
CA VAL A 531 8.23 4.43 -12.02
C VAL A 531 9.66 4.54 -12.50
N ARG A 532 9.96 5.61 -13.27
CA ARG A 532 11.34 6.03 -13.49
C ARG A 532 11.94 6.35 -12.12
N ARG A 533 12.60 5.38 -11.49
CA ARG A 533 13.57 5.70 -10.46
C ARG A 533 14.73 6.41 -11.16
N PRO A 534 15.16 7.59 -10.72
CA PRO A 534 16.47 8.07 -11.11
C PRO A 534 17.48 7.05 -10.58
N VAL A 535 18.10 6.32 -11.50
CA VAL A 535 19.32 5.58 -11.21
C VAL A 535 20.33 6.63 -10.80
N LEU A 536 20.77 6.61 -9.54
CA LEU A 536 22.02 7.23 -9.13
C LEU A 536 23.11 6.60 -10.01
N GLN A 537 23.42 7.24 -11.13
CA GLN A 537 24.61 6.93 -11.90
C GLN A 537 25.79 7.32 -11.03
N SER A 538 26.40 6.32 -10.38
CA SER A 538 27.80 6.43 -9.97
C SER A 538 28.60 6.71 -11.24
N GLN A 539 29.06 7.95 -11.40
CA GLN A 539 29.97 8.29 -12.48
C GLN A 539 31.26 7.46 -12.30
N PRO A 540 31.75 6.79 -13.35
CA PRO A 540 33.09 6.25 -13.33
C PRO A 540 34.08 7.41 -13.32
N VAL A 541 34.94 7.45 -12.29
CA VAL A 541 36.10 8.32 -12.23
C VAL A 541 36.91 8.12 -13.52
N THR A 542 36.94 9.15 -14.34
CA THR A 542 37.71 9.18 -15.59
C THR A 542 39.16 9.40 -15.22
N VAL A 543 40.00 8.37 -15.33
CA VAL A 543 41.46 8.52 -15.25
C VAL A 543 41.89 9.26 -16.51
N GLY A 544 42.33 10.51 -16.32
CA GLY A 544 42.78 11.39 -17.39
C GLY A 544 43.98 10.81 -18.15
N GLN A 545 43.87 10.83 -19.47
CA GLN A 545 44.99 10.66 -20.38
C GLN A 545 45.96 11.84 -20.22
N ALA A 546 47.13 11.59 -19.63
CA ALA A 546 48.27 12.49 -19.72
C ALA A 546 49.16 12.04 -20.90
N ARG A 547 49.37 12.98 -21.83
CA ARG A 547 50.24 12.86 -22.99
C ARG A 547 51.71 12.69 -22.58
N ALA A 548 52.41 11.77 -23.24
CA ALA A 548 53.88 11.77 -23.30
C ALA A 548 54.39 13.01 -24.06
N PRO A 549 55.60 13.48 -23.74
CA PRO A 549 56.68 13.24 -24.70
C PRO A 549 58.02 12.86 -24.07
N GLY A 550 58.77 12.03 -24.81
CA GLY A 550 60.16 12.33 -25.15
C GLY A 550 61.28 12.00 -24.16
N ASN A 551 61.94 10.86 -24.45
CA ASN A 551 63.39 10.66 -24.50
C ASN A 551 64.29 10.68 -23.24
N CYS A 552 65.09 9.61 -23.20
CA CYS A 552 66.50 9.49 -22.80
C CYS A 552 66.85 8.89 -21.42
N ALA A 553 67.53 7.75 -21.54
CA ALA A 553 68.66 7.25 -20.74
C ALA A 553 68.39 6.55 -19.40
N ALA A 554 68.68 5.24 -19.39
CA ALA A 554 69.21 4.48 -18.25
C ALA A 554 70.64 5.00 -17.89
N PRO A 555 71.32 4.59 -16.78
CA PRO A 555 71.05 3.41 -15.96
C PRO A 555 71.30 3.53 -14.43
N SER A 556 71.05 2.40 -13.74
CA SER A 556 71.93 1.77 -12.75
C SER A 556 71.61 1.85 -11.25
N HIS A 557 71.72 0.65 -10.66
CA HIS A 557 72.24 0.30 -9.33
C HIS A 557 71.33 0.18 -8.08
N LEU A 558 71.48 -1.04 -7.50
CA LEU A 558 71.54 -1.41 -6.07
C LEU A 558 70.20 -1.54 -5.31
N GLN A 559 69.78 -2.75 -4.95
CA GLN A 559 70.23 -3.68 -3.89
C GLN A 559 69.45 -3.48 -2.57
N GLU A 560 68.97 -4.61 -2.05
CA GLU A 560 68.64 -4.89 -0.64
C GLU A 560 67.43 -4.17 -0.04
N GLY A 561 66.54 -4.82 0.71
CA GLY A 561 66.49 -6.16 1.26
C GLY A 561 65.62 -6.14 2.52
N LEU A 562 64.90 -7.24 2.78
CA LEU A 562 64.54 -7.77 4.12
C LEU A 562 63.60 -6.88 4.99
N ASP A 563 62.74 -7.37 5.87
CA ASP A 563 62.27 -8.70 6.23
C ASP A 563 60.96 -8.51 7.02
N GLN A 564 60.15 -9.56 7.01
CA GLN A 564 59.32 -10.10 8.09
C GLN A 564 58.99 -9.24 9.33
N ALA A 565 57.71 -9.26 9.72
CA ALA A 565 57.28 -9.92 10.96
C ALA A 565 55.75 -10.01 11.04
N ALA A 566 55.29 -11.22 11.35
CA ALA A 566 53.91 -11.56 11.60
C ALA A 566 53.65 -11.68 13.12
N HIS A 567 52.41 -11.38 13.50
CA HIS A 567 51.64 -11.94 14.62
C HIS A 567 51.98 -11.55 16.07
N PRO A 568 51.03 -11.70 17.02
CA PRO A 568 49.70 -12.33 16.93
C PRO A 568 48.55 -11.43 16.49
#